data_AF-A0A3C0IUP2-F1
#
_entry.id   AF-A0A3C0IUP2-F1
#
_cell.length_a   1.000
_cell.length_b   1.000
_cell.length_c   1.000
_cell.angle_alpha   90.00
_cell.angle_beta   90.00
_cell.angle_gamma   90.00
#
_symmetry.space_group_name_H-M   'P 1'
#
loop_
_entity.id
_entity.type
_entity.pdbx_description
1 polymer ?
#
loop_
_entity_poly.entity_id
_entity_poly.type
_entity_poly.pdbx_seq_one_letter_code
_entity_poly.pdbx_strand_id
1 'polypeptide(L)'
;SNADSTTMLGAGSAPGVERIPAEFKNNLIHKKGALAAARDNNPQMASSNCQFYIVQGKPYSDVEINMMECRARQNNPAFTYTDAQRKVYKTLGGTPFLDQNYTVFGEVVKGLEVIDLIAKAPRNGSDRPLKNVYMKMRLLN
;
A
#
# COMPACT_ATOMS: atom_id res chain seq x y z
N SER A 1 16.76 1.14 15.09
CA SER A 1 18.15 1.43 14.68
C SER A 1 18.20 2.84 14.10
N ASN A 2 19.08 3.69 14.61
CA ASN A 2 19.31 5.03 14.04
C ASN A 2 20.25 4.88 12.86
N ALA A 3 19.70 4.78 11.65
CA ALA A 3 20.50 4.84 10.43
C ALA A 3 20.67 6.30 10.02
N ASP A 4 21.91 6.63 9.66
CA ASP A 4 22.32 7.95 9.21
C ASP A 4 21.47 8.44 8.03
N SER A 5 21.32 9.75 7.91
CA SER A 5 20.45 10.43 6.92
C SER A 5 20.84 10.14 5.45
N THR A 6 22.04 9.60 5.25
CA THR A 6 22.63 9.20 3.95
C THR A 6 22.47 7.72 3.63
N THR A 7 22.06 6.89 4.59
CA THR A 7 21.92 5.43 4.36
C THR A 7 20.59 5.15 3.65
N MET A 8 20.63 4.44 2.53
CA MET A 8 19.41 3.94 1.89
C MET A 8 18.78 2.87 2.78
N LEU A 9 17.56 3.13 3.27
CA LEU A 9 16.76 2.19 4.05
C LEU A 9 15.73 1.53 3.14
N GLY A 10 15.40 0.26 3.39
CA GLY A 10 14.51 -0.54 2.53
C GLY A 10 15.16 -1.78 1.91
N ALA A 11 16.32 -2.21 2.42
CA ALA A 11 16.94 -3.50 2.11
C ALA A 11 16.89 -4.48 3.31
N GLY A 12 15.95 -4.26 4.23
CA GLY A 12 15.75 -5.17 5.36
C GLY A 12 15.19 -6.51 4.87
N SER A 13 15.61 -7.59 5.51
CA SER A 13 14.99 -8.91 5.45
C SER A 13 14.73 -9.36 6.89
N ALA A 14 13.51 -9.79 7.20
CA ALA A 14 13.23 -10.42 8.49
C ALA A 14 13.74 -11.87 8.50
N PRO A 15 14.10 -12.45 9.66
CA PRO A 15 14.34 -13.87 9.79
C PRO A 15 13.09 -14.68 9.40
N GLY A 16 13.28 -15.81 8.72
CA GLY A 16 12.18 -16.69 8.30
C GLY A 16 12.06 -16.78 6.78
N VAL A 17 10.84 -17.07 6.30
CA VAL A 17 10.54 -17.13 4.86
C VAL A 17 10.94 -15.83 4.18
N GLU A 18 11.72 -15.94 3.11
CA GLU A 18 12.27 -14.80 2.39
C GLU A 18 11.17 -13.96 1.72
N ARG A 19 10.09 -14.63 1.30
CA ARG A 19 8.94 -14.02 0.62
C ARG A 19 7.64 -14.67 1.06
N ILE A 20 6.57 -13.88 1.06
CA ILE A 20 5.21 -14.33 1.34
C ILE A 20 4.47 -14.47 0.02
N PRO A 21 3.81 -15.60 -0.28
CA PRO A 21 3.02 -15.75 -1.50
C PRO A 21 2.00 -14.62 -1.69
N ALA A 22 1.71 -14.27 -2.94
CA ALA A 22 0.69 -13.27 -3.23
C ALA A 22 -0.70 -13.75 -2.79
N GLU A 23 -1.47 -12.86 -2.15
CA GLU A 23 -2.84 -13.14 -1.73
C GLU A 23 -3.74 -12.01 -2.24
N PHE A 24 -4.36 -12.22 -3.40
CA PHE A 24 -5.27 -11.26 -4.00
C PHE A 24 -6.71 -11.63 -3.66
N LYS A 25 -7.40 -10.75 -2.93
CA LYS A 25 -8.81 -10.92 -2.60
C LYS A 25 -9.62 -9.79 -3.21
N ASN A 26 -10.75 -10.13 -3.83
CA ASN A 26 -11.61 -9.14 -4.50
C ASN A 26 -12.19 -8.08 -3.54
N ASN A 27 -12.30 -8.40 -2.25
CA ASN A 27 -12.80 -7.48 -1.22
C ASN A 27 -11.71 -6.60 -0.59
N LEU A 28 -10.43 -6.90 -0.81
CA LEU A 28 -9.31 -6.13 -0.27
C LEU A 28 -8.72 -5.26 -1.37
N ILE A 29 -8.91 -3.96 -1.23
CA ILE A 29 -8.50 -2.95 -2.21
C ILE A 29 -7.53 -1.94 -1.59
N HIS A 30 -6.69 -1.32 -2.40
CA HIS A 30 -5.74 -0.29 -2.01
C HIS A 30 -6.44 1.06 -1.80
N LYS A 31 -7.46 1.10 -0.96
CA LYS A 31 -8.06 2.36 -0.48
C LYS A 31 -7.09 3.08 0.45
N LYS A 32 -7.23 4.40 0.59
CA LYS A 32 -6.48 5.16 1.60
C LYS A 32 -6.64 4.53 2.99
N GLY A 33 -5.52 4.36 3.68
CA GLY A 33 -5.42 3.66 4.97
C GLY A 33 -5.21 2.16 4.86
N ALA A 34 -5.26 1.54 3.68
CA ALA A 34 -4.90 0.13 3.54
C ALA A 34 -3.43 -0.10 3.88
N LEU A 35 -3.13 -1.19 4.60
CA LEU A 35 -1.79 -1.71 4.83
C LEU A 35 -1.54 -2.82 3.82
N ALA A 36 -0.50 -2.63 3.01
CA ALA A 36 -0.17 -3.55 1.93
C ALA A 36 1.32 -3.88 1.91
N ALA A 37 1.64 -5.08 1.45
CA ALA A 37 3.00 -5.56 1.42
C ALA A 37 3.73 -5.05 0.17
N ALA A 38 4.96 -4.58 0.35
CA ALA A 38 5.82 -4.19 -0.75
C ALA A 38 6.41 -5.45 -1.41
N ARG A 39 6.83 -5.34 -2.67
CA ARG A 39 7.59 -6.37 -3.36
C ARG A 39 8.53 -5.75 -4.37
N ASP A 40 9.55 -6.52 -4.72
CA ASP A 40 10.30 -6.29 -5.95
C ASP A 40 9.52 -6.84 -7.16
N ASN A 41 10.06 -6.63 -8.36
CA ASN A 41 9.47 -7.17 -9.58
C ASN A 41 9.85 -8.64 -9.73
N ASN A 42 8.97 -9.54 -9.26
CA ASN A 42 9.17 -10.98 -9.36
C ASN A 42 7.95 -11.67 -10.02
N PRO A 43 8.16 -12.76 -10.79
CA PRO A 43 7.08 -13.45 -11.52
C PRO A 43 5.97 -13.99 -10.61
N GLN A 44 6.32 -14.38 -9.39
CA GLN A 44 5.37 -14.93 -8.41
C GLN A 44 4.53 -13.84 -7.72
N MET A 45 4.84 -12.56 -7.97
CA MET A 45 4.26 -11.41 -7.29
C MET A 45 4.32 -11.52 -5.75
N ALA A 46 5.28 -12.32 -5.26
CA ALA A 46 5.45 -12.61 -3.86
C ALA A 46 5.92 -11.35 -3.12
N SER A 47 5.37 -11.15 -1.93
CA SER A 47 5.59 -10.00 -1.07
C SER A 47 6.90 -10.10 -0.30
N SER A 48 7.51 -8.96 0.00
CA SER A 48 8.60 -8.84 0.96
C SER A 48 8.12 -9.26 2.35
N ASN A 49 8.98 -9.92 3.10
CA ASN A 49 8.65 -10.44 4.43
C ASN A 49 8.62 -9.37 5.55
N CYS A 50 9.15 -8.17 5.31
CA CYS A 50 9.26 -7.13 6.34
C CYS A 50 8.91 -5.73 5.86
N GLN A 51 8.71 -5.54 4.55
CA GLN A 51 8.38 -4.23 3.99
C GLN A 51 6.90 -4.14 3.70
N PHE A 52 6.27 -3.12 4.27
CA PHE A 52 4.89 -2.76 4.00
C PHE A 52 4.79 -1.26 3.80
N TYR A 53 3.68 -0.83 3.22
CA TYR A 53 3.33 0.57 3.05
C TYR A 53 1.88 0.80 3.49
N ILE A 54 1.60 2.05 3.86
CA ILE A 54 0.25 2.52 4.14
C ILE A 54 -0.19 3.36 2.94
N VAL A 55 -1.36 3.05 2.39
CA VAL A 55 -1.87 3.73 1.22
C VAL A 55 -2.34 5.14 1.60
N GLN A 56 -1.82 6.16 0.92
CA GLN A 56 -2.35 7.53 0.99
C GLN A 56 -3.21 7.82 -0.25
N GLY A 57 -2.59 7.87 -1.43
CA GLY A 57 -3.29 7.92 -2.70
C GLY A 57 -4.12 9.19 -2.93
N LYS A 58 -4.98 9.16 -3.95
CA LYS A 58 -5.88 10.29 -4.28
C LYS A 58 -7.27 9.80 -4.71
N PRO A 59 -8.29 10.66 -4.71
CA PRO A 59 -9.58 10.35 -5.33
C PRO A 59 -9.48 10.20 -6.85
N TYR A 60 -10.37 9.39 -7.43
CA TYR A 60 -10.44 9.11 -8.86
C TYR A 60 -11.85 9.34 -9.43
N SER A 61 -11.92 9.71 -10.70
CA SER A 61 -13.16 9.77 -11.47
C SER A 61 -13.66 8.37 -11.86
N ASP A 62 -14.93 8.27 -12.27
CA ASP A 62 -15.49 7.01 -12.76
C ASP A 62 -14.74 6.47 -13.98
N VAL A 63 -14.28 7.37 -14.87
CA VAL A 63 -13.52 7.01 -16.07
C VAL A 63 -12.18 6.39 -15.69
N GLU A 64 -11.45 7.01 -14.77
CA GLU A 64 -10.18 6.47 -14.28
C GLU A 64 -10.38 5.13 -13.56
N ILE A 65 -11.41 5.00 -12.72
CA ILE A 65 -11.73 3.74 -12.03
C ILE A 65 -12.02 2.63 -13.03
N ASN A 66 -12.79 2.90 -14.09
CA ASN A 66 -13.08 1.93 -15.15
C ASN A 66 -11.80 1.47 -15.87
N MET A 67 -10.88 2.40 -16.16
CA MET A 67 -9.58 2.05 -16.76
C MET A 67 -8.75 1.15 -15.82
N MET A 68 -8.77 1.41 -14.52
CA MET A 68 -8.05 0.60 -13.54
C MET A 68 -8.69 -0.77 -13.36
N GLU A 69 -10.02 -0.87 -13.41
CA GLU A 69 -10.73 -2.16 -13.41
C GLU A 69 -10.35 -3.02 -14.62
N CYS A 70 -10.32 -2.43 -15.82
CA CYS A 70 -9.86 -3.12 -17.02
C CYS A 70 -8.41 -3.63 -16.91
N ARG A 71 -7.53 -2.87 -16.24
CA ARG A 71 -6.15 -3.32 -15.96
C ARG A 71 -6.11 -4.44 -14.93
N ALA A 72 -6.85 -4.32 -13.83
CA ALA A 72 -6.93 -5.37 -12.81
C ALA A 72 -7.47 -6.69 -13.39
N ARG A 73 -8.39 -6.61 -14.35
CA ARG A 73 -8.92 -7.78 -15.09
C ARG A 73 -7.88 -8.52 -15.93
N GLN A 74 -6.73 -7.92 -16.25
CA GLN A 74 -5.63 -8.63 -16.92
C GLN A 74 -5.05 -9.73 -16.03
N ASN A 75 -5.02 -9.52 -14.72
CA ASN A 75 -4.56 -10.52 -13.74
C ASN A 75 -5.71 -11.37 -13.19
N ASN A 76 -6.91 -10.79 -13.08
CA ASN A 76 -8.09 -11.49 -12.56
C ASN A 76 -9.33 -11.12 -13.40
N PRO A 77 -9.64 -11.86 -14.48
CA PRO A 77 -10.72 -11.52 -15.41
C PRO A 77 -12.12 -11.40 -14.76
N ALA A 78 -12.34 -12.05 -13.61
CA ALA A 78 -13.58 -11.98 -12.86
C ALA A 78 -13.67 -10.76 -11.91
N PHE A 79 -12.59 -10.00 -11.78
CA PHE A 79 -12.54 -8.85 -10.88
C PHE A 79 -13.45 -7.71 -11.39
N THR A 80 -14.27 -7.18 -10.49
CA THR A 80 -15.12 -6.01 -10.73
C THR A 80 -15.25 -5.25 -9.42
N TYR A 81 -15.10 -3.93 -9.46
CA TYR A 81 -15.34 -3.12 -8.28
C TYR A 81 -16.84 -3.07 -7.97
N THR A 82 -17.19 -3.33 -6.72
CA THR A 82 -18.53 -3.04 -6.20
C THR A 82 -18.78 -1.53 -6.15
N ASP A 83 -20.04 -1.11 -6.17
CA ASP A 83 -20.40 0.32 -6.05
C ASP A 83 -19.82 0.97 -4.78
N ALA A 84 -19.75 0.21 -3.69
CA ALA A 84 -19.13 0.64 -2.44
C ALA A 84 -17.62 0.93 -2.62
N GLN A 85 -16.89 0.03 -3.27
CA GLN A 85 -15.46 0.22 -3.57
C GLN A 85 -15.23 1.40 -4.50
N ARG A 86 -16.06 1.55 -5.55
CA ARG A 86 -16.01 2.71 -6.45
C ARG A 86 -16.25 4.01 -5.67
N LYS A 87 -17.24 4.04 -4.78
CA LYS A 87 -17.53 5.19 -3.92
C LYS A 87 -16.33 5.54 -3.02
N VAL A 88 -15.64 4.55 -2.46
CA VAL A 88 -14.42 4.77 -1.67
C VAL A 88 -13.35 5.44 -2.52
N TYR A 89 -13.06 4.93 -3.72
CA TYR A 89 -12.06 5.55 -4.60
C TYR A 89 -12.43 6.95 -5.09
N LYS A 90 -13.73 7.26 -5.22
CA LYS A 90 -14.20 8.60 -5.60
C LYS A 90 -14.11 9.62 -4.47
N THR A 91 -14.15 9.19 -3.22
CA THR A 91 -14.29 10.07 -2.05
C THR A 91 -13.01 10.10 -1.22
N LEU A 92 -12.64 8.96 -0.65
CA LEU A 92 -11.48 8.81 0.21
C LEU A 92 -10.19 8.69 -0.61
N GLY A 93 -10.30 8.08 -1.78
CA GLY A 93 -9.17 7.80 -2.66
C GLY A 93 -8.39 6.55 -2.29
N GLY A 94 -7.22 6.44 -2.90
CA GLY A 94 -6.33 5.30 -2.73
C GLY A 94 -5.43 5.13 -3.95
N THR A 95 -5.08 3.88 -4.26
CA THR A 95 -4.12 3.54 -5.31
C THR A 95 -4.64 2.33 -6.12
N PRO A 96 -5.75 2.47 -6.87
CA PRO A 96 -6.44 1.36 -7.55
C PRO A 96 -5.60 0.63 -8.60
N PHE A 97 -4.52 1.22 -9.09
CA PHE A 97 -3.62 0.54 -10.04
C PHE A 97 -2.81 -0.60 -9.38
N LEU A 98 -2.76 -0.66 -8.05
CA LEU A 98 -2.11 -1.74 -7.29
C LEU A 98 -3.06 -2.91 -7.00
N ASP A 99 -4.36 -2.75 -7.24
CA ASP A 99 -5.35 -3.81 -7.02
C ASP A 99 -5.06 -5.01 -7.94
N GLN A 100 -5.25 -6.21 -7.40
CA GLN A 100 -4.90 -7.49 -8.05
C GLN A 100 -3.41 -7.59 -8.45
N ASN A 101 -2.55 -6.75 -7.87
CA ASN A 101 -1.11 -6.74 -8.12
C ASN A 101 -0.26 -6.81 -6.84
N TYR A 102 -0.82 -6.34 -5.72
CA TYR A 102 -0.17 -6.29 -4.40
C TYR A 102 -1.13 -6.80 -3.32
N THR A 103 -0.58 -7.40 -2.28
CA THR A 103 -1.35 -7.98 -1.16
C THR A 103 -1.68 -6.88 -0.15
N VAL A 104 -2.98 -6.66 0.09
CA VAL A 104 -3.49 -5.87 1.22
C VAL A 104 -3.76 -6.84 2.38
N PHE A 105 -3.27 -6.54 3.58
CA PHE A 105 -3.41 -7.41 4.76
C PHE A 105 -4.03 -6.70 5.97
N GLY A 106 -4.27 -5.39 5.92
CA GLY A 106 -4.88 -4.65 7.01
C GLY A 106 -5.35 -3.26 6.60
N GLU A 107 -5.89 -2.52 7.56
CA GLU A 107 -6.33 -1.14 7.36
C GLU A 107 -6.18 -0.29 8.63
N VAL A 108 -6.00 1.00 8.45
CA VAL A 108 -6.01 2.00 9.51
C VAL A 108 -7.46 2.25 9.94
N VAL A 109 -7.78 1.90 11.18
CA VAL A 109 -9.11 2.10 11.77
C VAL A 109 -9.28 3.45 12.49
N LYS A 110 -8.17 4.10 12.87
CA LYS A 110 -8.14 5.42 13.55
C LYS A 110 -6.87 6.18 13.15
N GLY A 111 -6.95 7.51 13.09
CA GLY A 111 -5.79 8.35 12.77
C GLY A 111 -5.49 8.43 11.26
N LEU A 112 -6.52 8.35 10.41
CA LEU A 112 -6.34 8.39 8.95
C LEU A 112 -5.72 9.72 8.48
N GLU A 113 -5.99 10.81 9.20
CA GLU A 113 -5.41 12.13 9.00
C GLU A 113 -3.89 12.17 9.22
N VAL A 114 -3.35 11.27 10.06
CA VAL A 114 -1.92 11.17 10.32
C VAL A 114 -1.17 10.74 9.06
N ILE A 115 -1.81 9.97 8.18
CA ILE A 115 -1.23 9.55 6.90
C ILE A 115 -0.88 10.78 6.05
N ASP A 116 -1.77 11.78 5.99
CA ASP A 116 -1.50 13.00 5.22
C ASP A 116 -0.40 13.85 5.86
N LEU A 117 -0.31 13.86 7.19
CA LEU A 117 0.77 14.56 7.90
C LEU A 117 2.14 13.94 7.60
N ILE A 118 2.22 12.60 7.60
CA ILE A 118 3.44 11.88 7.25
C ILE A 118 3.81 12.14 5.78
N ALA A 119 2.84 12.06 4.87
CA ALA A 119 3.06 12.26 3.43
C ALA A 119 3.52 13.69 3.08
N LYS A 120 3.12 14.70 3.87
CA LYS A 120 3.53 16.10 3.71
C LYS A 120 4.85 16.45 4.40
N ALA A 121 5.47 15.51 5.12
CA ALA A 121 6.73 15.78 5.79
C ALA A 121 7.82 16.17 4.78
N PRO A 122 8.66 17.19 5.08
CA PRO A 122 9.78 17.55 4.21
C PRO A 122 10.67 16.34 3.94
N ARG A 123 10.98 16.11 2.66
CA ARG A 123 11.77 14.99 2.17
C ARG A 123 12.94 15.47 1.31
N ASN A 124 13.98 14.65 1.22
CA ASN A 124 15.08 14.87 0.28
C ASN A 124 14.69 14.40 -1.14
N GLY A 125 15.61 14.52 -2.09
CA GLY A 125 15.39 14.10 -3.49
C GLY A 125 15.27 12.58 -3.71
N SER A 126 15.46 11.76 -2.67
CA SER A 126 15.28 10.30 -2.71
C SER A 126 14.01 9.86 -1.95
N ASP A 127 13.08 10.78 -1.74
CA ASP A 127 11.81 10.59 -1.04
C ASP A 127 11.93 10.17 0.43
N ARG A 128 13.11 10.33 1.01
CA ARG A 128 13.35 10.08 2.43
C ARG A 128 12.97 11.33 3.25
N PRO A 129 12.13 11.20 4.29
CA PRO A 129 11.88 12.30 5.23
C PRO A 129 13.16 12.87 5.85
N LEU A 130 13.28 14.20 5.91
CA LEU A 130 14.43 14.89 6.53
C LEU A 130 14.51 14.63 8.04
N LYS A 131 13.37 14.37 8.67
CA LYS A 131 13.28 13.92 10.06
C LYS A 131 12.74 12.50 10.08
N ASN A 132 13.41 11.62 10.82
CA ASN A 132 13.00 10.22 10.95
C ASN A 132 11.58 10.13 11.54
N VAL A 133 10.74 9.32 10.91
CA VAL A 133 9.40 8.98 11.39
C VAL A 133 9.48 7.58 12.02
N TYR A 134 9.24 7.50 13.32
CA TYR A 134 9.33 6.24 14.07
C TYR A 134 7.94 5.62 14.27
N MET A 135 7.89 4.28 14.19
CA MET A 135 6.68 3.51 14.46
C MET A 135 6.81 2.77 15.80
N LYS A 136 5.75 2.81 16.60
CA LYS A 136 5.62 1.99 17.81
C LYS A 136 4.49 0.99 17.63
N MET A 137 4.81 -0.29 17.78
CA MET A 137 3.86 -1.38 17.65
C MET A 137 3.47 -1.93 19.02
N ARG A 138 2.19 -2.27 19.18
CA ARG A 138 1.66 -2.97 20.36
C ARG A 138 0.53 -3.89 19.90
N LEU A 139 0.53 -5.13 20.40
CA LEU A 139 -0.59 -6.04 20.25
C LEU A 139 -1.73 -5.60 21.19
N LEU A 140 -2.93 -5.45 20.65
CA LEU A 140 -4.12 -5.21 21.45
C LEU A 140 -4.63 -6.58 21.91
N ASN A 141 -4.58 -6.82 23.22
CA ASN A 141 -5.11 -8.03 23.86
C ASN A 141 -6.51 -7.74 24.41
#